data_AF-A0A9J7MQB6-F1
#
_entry.id   AF-A0A9J7MQB6-F1
#
_cell.length_a   1.000
_cell.length_b   1.000
_cell.length_c   1.000
_cell.angle_alpha   90.00
_cell.angle_beta   90.00
_cell.angle_gamma   90.00
#
_symmetry.space_group_name_H-M   'P 1'
#
loop_
_entity.id
_entity.type
_entity.pdbx_description
1 polymer ?
#
loop_
_entity_poly.entity_id
_entity_poly.type
_entity_poly.pdbx_seq_one_letter_code
_entity_poly.pdbx_strand_id
1 'polypeptide(L)'
;MNLTLSELEASGWIDHKTRAVFIEFIVYNPNCNLFSVVVLLAEFTAWGKVDTSVKATTVRLLYTTTWSYIVLGFQIIFVLITFYYFFKEMRKVLLLGSGYFKMFWNVVDLCVCMLSLAEIGVTLYTSYLLVDFNRPHHKTTQPYSKYHQATSWYTIKTYVLGCLVCLATLKLLKLCLFNKFVERGAKVTKMAARPLCGFMLIFAIVFSSFAMLAFLLLGDSLEGYSSYISTMQTMLQMMLGSFDYYRVEGAHWILGPTMLFAFLFFFNFIIILMFLAILDEAYHSVKGEERLNGKSMNRKIADLASKRLENLLKTRNSSNDSKCIQGVPDTEEEKCDFSTLNNIAPLSRNGGEQQAEEGIYGKRHIESSHKRRSFFDLVCGRRSEKRSSNYEIRLLHYRPTSDVEARDCATCSDRYLEYAPEQTSTETRL
;
A
#
# COMPACT_ATOMS: atom_id res chain seq x y z
N MET A 1 42.66 -0.70 9.67
CA MET A 1 43.63 -1.41 8.82
C MET A 1 42.94 -1.69 7.49
N ASN A 2 43.45 -1.14 6.40
CA ASN A 2 42.97 -1.47 5.06
C ASN A 2 43.80 -2.65 4.56
N LEU A 3 43.35 -3.86 4.86
CA LEU A 3 43.93 -5.05 4.25
C LEU A 3 43.62 -5.02 2.75
N THR A 4 44.63 -5.22 1.93
CA THR A 4 44.44 -5.33 0.48
C THR A 4 43.81 -6.69 0.14
N LEU A 5 43.10 -6.79 -0.98
CA LEU A 5 42.45 -8.05 -1.40
C LEU A 5 43.47 -9.20 -1.47
N SER A 6 44.70 -8.90 -1.89
CA SER A 6 45.82 -9.86 -1.99
C SER A 6 46.25 -10.42 -0.64
N GLU A 7 46.18 -9.64 0.44
CA GLU A 7 46.48 -10.12 1.80
C GLU A 7 45.36 -11.02 2.33
N LEU A 8 44.10 -10.70 2.03
CA LEU A 8 42.95 -11.54 2.39
C LEU A 8 42.99 -12.88 1.66
N GLU A 9 43.36 -12.87 0.39
CA GLU A 9 43.58 -14.09 -0.40
C GLU A 9 44.74 -14.93 0.17
N ALA A 10 45.88 -14.31 0.46
CA ALA A 10 47.04 -14.99 1.06
C ALA A 10 46.71 -15.60 2.44
N SER A 11 45.81 -14.97 3.21
CA SER A 11 45.37 -15.48 4.52
C SER A 11 44.33 -16.60 4.44
N GLY A 12 43.86 -16.98 3.24
CA GLY A 12 42.80 -17.97 3.09
C GLY A 12 41.48 -17.54 3.72
N TRP A 13 41.16 -16.24 3.63
CA TRP A 13 40.02 -15.64 4.35
C TRP A 13 38.66 -16.26 3.98
N ILE A 14 38.49 -16.68 2.72
CA ILE A 14 37.34 -17.47 2.28
C ILE A 14 37.74 -18.94 2.29
N ASP A 15 37.05 -19.72 3.12
CA ASP A 15 37.29 -21.13 3.34
C ASP A 15 36.01 -21.97 3.20
N HIS A 16 36.13 -23.30 3.31
CA HIS A 16 34.99 -24.22 3.27
C HIS A 16 33.97 -24.02 4.41
N LYS A 17 34.34 -23.30 5.49
CA LYS A 17 33.46 -22.98 6.62
C LYS A 17 32.73 -21.64 6.43
N THR A 18 33.09 -20.88 5.40
CA THR A 18 32.44 -19.62 5.06
C THR A 18 31.03 -19.91 4.57
N ARG A 19 30.04 -19.21 5.13
CA ARG A 19 28.63 -19.40 4.76
C ARG A 19 28.04 -18.23 4.00
N ALA A 20 28.46 -17.02 4.31
CA ALA A 20 28.03 -15.84 3.60
C ALA A 20 29.15 -14.80 3.58
N VAL A 21 29.29 -14.13 2.45
CA VAL A 21 30.14 -12.95 2.27
C VAL A 21 29.23 -11.79 1.86
N PHE A 22 29.29 -10.70 2.62
CA PHE A 22 28.59 -9.46 2.31
C PHE A 22 29.59 -8.44 1.78
N ILE A 23 29.29 -7.87 0.62
CA ILE A 23 30.01 -6.73 0.05
C ILE A 23 29.06 -5.54 0.13
N GLU A 24 29.38 -4.62 1.03
CA GLU A 24 28.54 -3.47 1.34
C GLU A 24 29.23 -2.18 0.90
N PHE A 25 28.53 -1.37 0.11
CA PHE A 25 29.02 -0.05 -0.29
C PHE A 25 27.86 0.91 -0.54
N ILE A 26 28.18 2.21 -0.53
CA ILE A 26 27.21 3.28 -0.71
C ILE A 26 27.63 4.12 -1.91
N VAL A 27 26.68 4.38 -2.79
CA VAL A 27 26.88 5.25 -3.97
C VAL A 27 26.01 6.49 -3.81
N TYR A 28 26.61 7.67 -3.93
CA TYR A 28 25.87 8.93 -3.92
C TYR A 28 25.85 9.54 -5.32
N ASN A 29 24.65 9.86 -5.81
CA ASN A 29 24.47 10.63 -7.03
C ASN A 29 24.12 12.09 -6.68
N PRO A 30 25.06 13.05 -6.90
CA PRO A 30 24.84 14.45 -6.55
C PRO A 30 23.80 15.15 -7.44
N ASN A 31 23.61 14.71 -8.69
CA ASN A 31 22.67 15.35 -9.61
C ASN A 31 21.21 15.14 -9.19
N CYS A 32 20.89 13.94 -8.71
CA CYS A 32 19.54 13.58 -8.25
C CYS A 32 19.38 13.68 -6.73
N ASN A 33 20.48 13.91 -6.01
CA ASN A 33 20.58 13.91 -4.56
C ASN A 33 19.99 12.61 -3.95
N LEU A 34 20.48 11.47 -4.45
CA LEU A 34 20.06 10.13 -4.03
C LEU A 34 21.26 9.32 -3.56
N PHE A 35 21.09 8.64 -2.43
CA PHE A 35 22.03 7.65 -1.92
C PHE A 35 21.48 6.27 -2.24
N SER A 36 22.32 5.41 -2.80
CA SER A 36 22.01 4.00 -3.02
C SER A 36 22.90 3.18 -2.10
N VAL A 37 22.27 2.47 -1.16
CA VAL A 37 22.95 1.48 -0.32
C VAL A 37 22.86 0.14 -1.03
N VAL A 38 24.01 -0.43 -1.37
CA VAL A 38 24.11 -1.69 -2.09
C VAL A 38 24.72 -2.74 -1.17
N VAL A 39 24.05 -3.89 -1.11
CA VAL A 39 24.52 -5.09 -0.44
C VAL A 39 24.55 -6.19 -1.48
N LEU A 40 25.75 -6.70 -1.77
CA LEU A 40 25.95 -7.93 -2.53
C LEU A 40 26.14 -9.05 -1.52
N LEU A 41 25.34 -10.11 -1.63
CA LEU A 41 25.39 -11.27 -0.78
C LEU A 41 25.81 -12.47 -1.63
N ALA A 42 26.90 -13.13 -1.24
CA ALA A 42 27.30 -14.42 -1.78
C ALA A 42 27.13 -15.48 -0.67
N GLU A 43 26.15 -16.36 -0.83
CA GLU A 43 25.87 -17.47 0.08
C GLU A 43 26.57 -18.74 -0.40
N PHE A 44 27.32 -19.38 0.50
CA PHE A 44 28.07 -20.60 0.25
C PHE A 44 27.32 -21.78 0.88
N THR A 45 26.67 -22.56 0.03
CA THR A 45 25.95 -23.77 0.48
C THR A 45 26.94 -24.84 0.97
N ALA A 46 26.47 -25.77 1.80
CA ALA A 46 27.29 -26.89 2.27
C ALA A 46 27.81 -27.79 1.13
N TRP A 47 27.14 -27.76 -0.02
CA TRP A 47 27.48 -28.52 -1.23
C TRP A 47 28.49 -27.81 -2.15
N GLY A 48 28.93 -26.60 -1.78
CA GLY A 48 29.89 -25.82 -2.57
C GLY A 48 29.29 -24.97 -3.69
N LYS A 49 27.95 -24.97 -3.88
CA LYS A 49 27.27 -23.99 -4.75
C LYS A 49 27.31 -22.61 -4.07
N VAL A 50 27.63 -21.57 -4.86
CA VAL A 50 27.55 -20.17 -4.44
C VAL A 50 26.30 -19.56 -5.04
N ASP A 51 25.40 -19.08 -4.20
CA ASP A 51 24.22 -18.32 -4.62
C ASP A 51 24.47 -16.82 -4.38
N THR A 52 24.10 -15.98 -5.35
CA THR A 52 24.40 -14.54 -5.30
C THR A 52 23.13 -13.71 -5.37
N SER A 53 22.95 -12.85 -4.38
CA SER A 53 21.80 -11.94 -4.28
C SER A 53 22.27 -10.49 -4.21
N VAL A 54 21.52 -9.60 -4.87
CA VAL A 54 21.82 -8.17 -4.92
C VAL A 54 20.65 -7.40 -4.35
N LYS A 55 20.91 -6.66 -3.28
CA LYS A 55 19.95 -5.72 -2.69
C LYS A 55 20.47 -4.30 -2.84
N ALA A 56 19.88 -3.57 -3.78
CA ALA A 56 20.11 -2.13 -3.95
C ALA A 56 18.88 -1.37 -3.45
N THR A 57 19.06 -0.44 -2.51
CA THR A 57 17.97 0.41 -2.04
C THR A 57 18.38 1.87 -2.07
N THR A 58 17.55 2.67 -2.73
CA THR A 58 17.82 4.08 -3.00
C THR A 58 16.97 4.96 -2.09
N VAL A 59 17.62 5.88 -1.38
CA VAL A 59 17.03 6.79 -0.40
C VAL A 59 17.49 8.24 -0.63
N ARG A 60 16.60 9.20 -0.40
CA ARG A 60 16.94 10.62 -0.39
C ARG A 60 17.18 11.06 1.06
N LEU A 61 18.44 11.32 1.40
CA LEU A 61 18.84 11.67 2.78
C LEU A 61 18.99 13.17 3.04
N LEU A 62 19.18 13.99 1.99
CA LEU A 62 19.39 15.42 2.11
C LEU A 62 18.16 16.19 1.60
N TYR A 63 17.64 17.11 2.40
CA TYR A 63 16.57 18.03 2.02
C TYR A 63 17.16 19.38 1.59
N THR A 64 17.56 19.50 0.33
CA THR A 64 18.26 20.69 -0.17
C THR A 64 17.47 21.48 -1.22
N THR A 65 16.37 20.93 -1.73
CA THR A 65 15.66 21.48 -2.89
C THR A 65 14.36 22.20 -2.48
N THR A 66 14.01 23.30 -3.16
CA THR A 66 12.75 24.04 -2.94
C THR A 66 11.50 23.15 -2.98
N TRP A 67 11.49 22.13 -3.84
CA TRP A 67 10.42 21.11 -3.92
C TRP A 67 10.16 20.38 -2.60
N SER A 68 11.18 20.24 -1.75
CA SER A 68 11.05 19.60 -0.45
C SER A 68 10.14 20.36 0.50
N TYR A 69 10.14 21.69 0.46
CA TYR A 69 9.26 22.51 1.29
C TYR A 69 7.78 22.37 0.88
N ILE A 70 7.51 22.26 -0.42
CA ILE A 70 6.15 22.00 -0.93
C ILE A 70 5.65 20.63 -0.46
N VAL A 71 6.49 19.60 -0.56
CA VAL A 71 6.17 18.25 -0.07
C VAL A 71 5.90 18.26 1.44
N LEU A 72 6.70 18.99 2.22
CA LEU A 72 6.47 19.19 3.66
C LEU A 72 5.10 19.82 3.92
N GLY A 73 4.71 20.84 3.15
CA GLY A 73 3.39 21.47 3.25
C GLY A 73 2.24 20.47 3.03
N PHE A 74 2.32 19.64 1.98
CA PHE A 74 1.33 18.59 1.75
C PHE A 74 1.30 17.53 2.85
N GLN A 75 2.45 17.24 3.44
CA GLN A 75 2.54 16.29 4.54
C GLN A 75 1.86 16.82 5.82
N ILE A 76 2.00 18.12 6.11
CA ILE A 76 1.26 18.76 7.22
C ILE A 76 -0.25 18.70 6.98
N ILE A 77 -0.70 19.00 5.76
CA ILE A 77 -2.11 18.89 5.39
C ILE A 77 -2.60 17.44 5.55
N PHE A 78 -1.83 16.46 5.12
CA PHE A 78 -2.15 15.03 5.28
C PHE A 78 -2.31 14.64 6.75
N VAL A 79 -1.42 15.11 7.63
CA VAL A 79 -1.50 14.88 9.08
C VAL A 79 -2.79 15.47 9.65
N LEU A 80 -3.13 16.71 9.32
CA LEU A 80 -4.35 17.38 9.79
C LEU A 80 -5.62 16.63 9.36
N ILE A 81 -5.68 16.23 8.08
CA ILE A 81 -6.81 15.46 7.54
C ILE A 81 -6.92 14.10 8.23
N THR A 82 -5.80 13.42 8.46
CA THR A 82 -5.76 12.12 9.13
C THR A 82 -6.29 12.20 10.55
N PHE A 83 -5.88 13.20 11.34
CA PHE A 83 -6.40 13.40 12.68
C PHE A 83 -7.91 13.68 12.69
N TYR A 84 -8.40 14.53 11.78
CA TYR A 84 -9.84 14.77 11.64
C TYR A 84 -10.62 13.46 11.37
N TYR A 85 -10.15 12.64 10.43
CA TYR A 85 -10.78 11.35 10.13
C TYR A 85 -10.67 10.36 11.29
N PHE A 86 -9.55 10.35 12.02
CA PHE A 86 -9.37 9.52 13.20
C PHE A 86 -10.41 9.83 14.28
N PHE A 87 -10.56 11.10 14.67
CA PHE A 87 -11.55 11.48 15.68
C PHE A 87 -12.98 11.18 15.23
N LYS A 88 -13.29 11.42 13.94
CA LYS A 88 -14.58 11.06 13.35
C LYS A 88 -14.85 9.56 13.43
N GLU A 89 -13.86 8.73 13.11
CA GLU A 89 -14.00 7.28 13.11
C GLU A 89 -14.10 6.72 14.53
N MET A 90 -13.31 7.24 15.46
CA MET A 90 -13.39 6.88 16.88
C MET A 90 -14.76 7.18 17.48
N ARG A 91 -15.36 8.34 17.19
CA ARG A 91 -16.75 8.64 17.58
C ARG A 91 -17.75 7.64 16.99
N LYS A 92 -17.55 7.23 15.73
CA LYS A 92 -18.42 6.23 15.09
C LYS A 92 -18.30 4.86 15.75
N VAL A 93 -17.09 4.44 16.12
CA VAL A 93 -16.84 3.20 16.85
C VAL A 93 -17.50 3.24 18.23
N LEU A 94 -17.36 4.35 18.97
CA LEU A 94 -17.97 4.52 20.28
C LEU A 94 -19.51 4.52 20.23
N LEU A 95 -20.11 5.12 19.20
CA LEU A 95 -21.57 5.19 19.05
C LEU A 95 -22.18 3.83 18.66
N LEU A 96 -21.54 3.07 17.76
CA LEU A 96 -22.06 1.79 17.26
C LEU A 96 -21.59 0.58 18.08
N GLY A 97 -20.55 0.74 18.90
CA GLY A 97 -19.96 -0.32 19.72
C GLY A 97 -19.60 -1.57 18.91
N SER A 98 -20.01 -2.74 19.39
CA SER A 98 -19.77 -4.04 18.73
C SER A 98 -20.46 -4.17 17.36
N GLY A 99 -21.54 -3.42 17.12
CA GLY A 99 -22.22 -3.41 15.82
C GLY A 99 -21.36 -2.87 14.68
N TYR A 100 -20.33 -2.07 14.99
CA TYR A 100 -19.41 -1.51 14.02
C TYR A 100 -18.63 -2.58 13.25
N PHE A 101 -18.12 -3.60 13.96
CA PHE A 101 -17.26 -4.63 13.39
C PHE A 101 -17.99 -5.63 12.48
N LYS A 102 -19.33 -5.66 12.53
CA LYS A 102 -20.13 -6.50 11.62
C LYS A 102 -20.19 -5.96 10.19
N MET A 103 -19.90 -4.67 10.00
CA MET A 103 -19.95 -4.03 8.69
C MET A 103 -18.57 -4.02 8.03
N PHE A 104 -18.40 -4.79 6.95
CA PHE A 104 -17.13 -4.90 6.21
C PHE A 104 -16.49 -3.53 5.88
N TRP A 105 -17.27 -2.59 5.34
CA TRP A 105 -16.76 -1.27 4.97
C TRP A 105 -16.29 -0.42 6.14
N ASN A 106 -16.88 -0.62 7.33
CA ASN A 106 -16.45 0.07 8.53
C ASN A 106 -15.09 -0.49 8.99
N VAL A 107 -14.89 -1.80 8.92
CA VAL A 107 -13.58 -2.41 9.19
C VAL A 107 -12.51 -1.90 8.23
N VAL A 108 -12.82 -1.77 6.93
CA VAL A 108 -11.89 -1.17 5.95
C VAL A 108 -11.59 0.30 6.29
N ASP A 109 -12.59 1.09 6.66
CA ASP A 109 -12.41 2.49 7.08
C ASP A 109 -11.51 2.59 8.33
N LEU A 110 -11.67 1.68 9.30
CA LEU A 110 -10.79 1.59 10.47
C LEU A 110 -9.36 1.21 10.09
N CYS A 111 -9.15 0.21 9.22
CA CYS A 111 -7.83 -0.18 8.75
C CYS A 111 -7.10 0.98 8.07
N VAL A 112 -7.78 1.74 7.21
CA VAL A 112 -7.19 2.94 6.58
C VAL A 112 -6.80 3.99 7.62
N CYS A 113 -7.61 4.21 8.66
CA CYS A 113 -7.27 5.13 9.75
C CYS A 113 -6.05 4.65 10.55
N MET A 114 -5.94 3.35 10.85
CA MET A 114 -4.80 2.80 11.59
C MET A 114 -3.51 2.83 10.76
N LEU A 115 -3.57 2.49 9.47
CA LEU A 115 -2.41 2.57 8.58
C LEU A 115 -1.94 4.01 8.35
N SER A 116 -2.86 4.98 8.29
CA SER A 116 -2.49 6.40 8.14
C SER A 116 -1.81 6.95 9.40
N LEU A 117 -2.26 6.55 10.59
CA LEU A 117 -1.54 6.86 11.83
C LEU A 117 -0.15 6.20 11.88
N ALA A 118 -0.05 4.94 11.45
CA ALA A 118 1.24 4.24 11.36
C ALA A 118 2.18 4.92 10.37
N GLU A 119 1.69 5.39 9.22
CA GLU A 119 2.46 6.15 8.23
C GLU A 119 3.03 7.43 8.86
N ILE A 120 2.20 8.19 9.60
CA ILE A 120 2.65 9.41 10.29
C ILE A 120 3.77 9.06 11.28
N GLY A 121 3.60 7.99 12.07
CA GLY A 121 4.62 7.54 13.02
C GLY A 121 5.95 7.18 12.35
N VAL A 122 5.91 6.38 11.28
CA VAL A 122 7.11 5.99 10.52
C VAL A 122 7.75 7.20 9.85
N THR A 123 6.97 8.13 9.33
CA THR A 123 7.49 9.33 8.67
C THR A 123 8.10 10.31 9.66
N LEU A 124 7.51 10.49 10.86
CA LEU A 124 8.12 11.25 11.95
C LEU A 124 9.45 10.64 12.37
N TYR A 125 9.50 9.33 12.60
CA TYR A 125 10.73 8.63 12.98
C TYR A 125 11.81 8.73 11.89
N THR A 126 11.42 8.56 10.63
CA THR A 126 12.34 8.72 9.49
C THR A 126 12.86 10.17 9.40
N SER A 127 12.01 11.17 9.64
CA SER A 127 12.42 12.59 9.67
C SER A 127 13.38 12.90 10.81
N TYR A 128 13.18 12.29 11.99
CA TYR A 128 14.09 12.39 13.12
C TYR A 128 15.48 11.84 12.77
N LEU A 129 15.54 10.64 12.17
CA LEU A 129 16.80 10.07 11.68
C LEU A 129 17.48 11.00 10.68
N LEU A 130 16.73 11.54 9.71
CA LEU A 130 17.24 12.47 8.69
C LEU A 130 17.85 13.74 9.30
N VAL A 131 17.23 14.30 10.35
CA VAL A 131 17.79 15.45 11.07
C VAL A 131 19.10 15.07 11.76
N ASP A 132 19.17 13.89 12.37
CA ASP A 132 20.40 13.39 12.99
C ASP A 132 21.54 13.22 11.96
N PHE A 133 21.24 12.74 10.76
CA PHE A 133 22.20 12.66 9.66
C PHE A 133 22.73 14.01 9.19
N ASN A 134 21.87 15.03 9.14
CA ASN A 134 22.23 16.36 8.65
C ASN A 134 22.94 17.22 9.71
N ARG A 135 23.04 16.76 10.97
CA ARG A 135 23.83 17.46 11.98
C ARG A 135 25.31 17.41 11.60
N PRO A 136 26.04 18.54 11.65
CA PRO A 136 27.48 18.55 11.39
C PRO A 136 28.17 17.66 12.42
N HIS A 137 28.71 16.53 11.97
CA HIS A 137 29.46 15.63 12.82
C HIS A 137 30.95 16.02 12.76
N HIS A 138 31.60 16.08 13.92
CA HIS A 138 33.04 16.32 14.03
C HIS A 138 33.90 15.18 13.44
N LYS A 139 33.30 14.03 13.10
CA LYS A 139 33.98 12.91 12.44
C LYS A 139 33.66 12.91 10.94
N THR A 140 34.70 12.86 10.12
CA THR A 140 34.64 12.93 8.64
C THR A 140 33.85 11.78 7.99
N THR A 141 33.64 10.67 8.69
CA THR A 141 32.94 9.48 8.16
C THR A 141 31.90 8.97 9.15
N GLN A 142 30.63 8.90 8.73
CA GLN A 142 29.56 8.25 9.47
C GLN A 142 29.65 6.72 9.31
N PRO A 143 29.38 5.92 10.35
CA PRO A 143 29.42 4.47 10.22
C PRO A 143 28.35 3.96 9.25
N TYR A 144 28.72 3.01 8.37
CA TYR A 144 27.82 2.34 7.42
C TYR A 144 26.49 1.87 8.04
N SER A 145 26.54 1.40 9.29
CA SER A 145 25.37 0.92 10.04
C SER A 145 24.22 1.95 10.08
N LYS A 146 24.52 3.24 10.18
CA LYS A 146 23.49 4.28 10.15
C LYS A 146 22.75 4.29 8.81
N TYR A 147 23.47 4.22 7.68
CA TYR A 147 22.86 4.20 6.34
C TYR A 147 21.99 2.96 6.11
N HIS A 148 22.42 1.81 6.63
CA HIS A 148 21.64 0.58 6.59
C HIS A 148 20.33 0.72 7.39
N GLN A 149 20.39 1.33 8.58
CA GLN A 149 19.22 1.62 9.40
C GLN A 149 18.25 2.57 8.69
N ALA A 150 18.75 3.68 8.13
CA ALA A 150 17.95 4.65 7.39
C ALA A 150 17.23 4.02 6.20
N THR A 151 17.94 3.14 5.48
CA THR A 151 17.41 2.38 4.36
C THR A 151 16.30 1.43 4.78
N SER A 152 16.49 0.71 5.89
CA SER A 152 15.50 -0.24 6.41
C SER A 152 14.19 0.46 6.79
N TRP A 153 14.27 1.59 7.50
CA TRP A 153 13.09 2.40 7.85
C TRP A 153 12.40 2.99 6.63
N TYR A 154 13.18 3.42 5.62
CA TYR A 154 12.62 3.88 4.36
C TYR A 154 11.86 2.76 3.63
N THR A 155 12.40 1.54 3.60
CA THR A 155 11.72 0.37 3.02
C THR A 155 10.41 0.07 3.75
N ILE A 156 10.40 0.08 5.09
CA ILE A 156 9.18 -0.08 5.89
C ILE A 156 8.16 1.01 5.55
N LYS A 157 8.59 2.27 5.45
CA LYS A 157 7.74 3.38 5.04
C LYS A 157 7.09 3.13 3.68
N THR A 158 7.85 2.65 2.69
CA THR A 158 7.34 2.32 1.35
C THR A 158 6.29 1.21 1.40
N TYR A 159 6.49 0.16 2.21
CA TYR A 159 5.49 -0.90 2.37
C TYR A 159 4.20 -0.40 3.03
N VAL A 160 4.31 0.37 4.13
CA VAL A 160 3.13 0.95 4.81
C VAL A 160 2.35 1.87 3.87
N LEU A 161 3.05 2.73 3.13
CA LEU A 161 2.43 3.62 2.13
C LEU A 161 1.75 2.82 1.01
N GLY A 162 2.39 1.75 0.52
CA GLY A 162 1.80 0.87 -0.50
C GLY A 162 0.50 0.22 -0.04
N CYS A 163 0.48 -0.32 1.19
CA CYS A 163 -0.74 -0.88 1.79
C CYS A 163 -1.83 0.18 1.98
N LEU A 164 -1.46 1.38 2.44
CA LEU A 164 -2.39 2.49 2.60
C LEU A 164 -3.02 2.91 1.27
N VAL A 165 -2.21 3.07 0.22
CA VAL A 165 -2.70 3.40 -1.13
C VAL A 165 -3.60 2.29 -1.66
N CYS A 166 -3.24 1.02 -1.46
CA CYS A 166 -4.06 -0.13 -1.87
C CYS A 166 -5.44 -0.15 -1.18
N LEU A 167 -5.50 0.11 0.13
CA LEU A 167 -6.78 0.20 0.83
C LEU A 167 -7.56 1.47 0.45
N ALA A 168 -6.87 2.58 0.19
CA ALA A 168 -7.49 3.80 -0.29
C ALA A 168 -8.11 3.61 -1.69
N THR A 169 -7.44 2.91 -2.60
CA THR A 169 -8.01 2.56 -3.91
C THR A 169 -9.18 1.60 -3.79
N LEU A 170 -9.13 0.62 -2.87
CA LEU A 170 -10.29 -0.22 -2.54
C LEU A 170 -11.48 0.61 -2.05
N LYS A 171 -11.22 1.64 -1.23
CA LYS A 171 -12.25 2.58 -0.77
C LYS A 171 -12.83 3.43 -1.91
N LEU A 172 -12.04 3.78 -2.94
CA LEU A 172 -12.57 4.43 -4.14
C LEU A 172 -13.62 3.57 -4.84
N LEU A 173 -13.52 2.23 -4.80
CA LEU A 173 -14.54 1.35 -5.35
C LEU A 173 -15.91 1.52 -4.65
N LYS A 174 -15.91 1.85 -3.35
CA LYS A 174 -17.14 2.17 -2.61
C LYS A 174 -17.84 3.40 -3.19
N LEU A 175 -17.08 4.41 -3.64
CA LEU A 175 -17.64 5.57 -4.32
C LEU A 175 -18.17 5.17 -5.71
N CYS A 176 -17.57 4.20 -6.39
CA CYS A 176 -18.07 3.70 -7.67
C CYS A 176 -19.39 2.92 -7.57
N LEU A 177 -19.83 2.52 -6.36
CA LEU A 177 -21.11 1.82 -6.14
C LEU A 177 -22.35 2.68 -6.48
N PHE A 178 -22.19 3.97 -6.79
CA PHE A 178 -23.29 4.76 -7.35
C PHE A 178 -23.74 4.25 -8.73
N ASN A 179 -22.86 3.57 -9.49
CA ASN A 179 -23.23 2.96 -10.75
C ASN A 179 -23.96 1.62 -10.50
N LYS A 180 -25.17 1.48 -11.05
CA LYS A 180 -26.00 0.26 -10.95
C LYS A 180 -25.27 -1.00 -11.42
N PHE A 181 -24.41 -0.90 -12.44
CA PHE A 181 -23.63 -2.03 -12.92
C PHE A 181 -22.65 -2.53 -11.84
N VAL A 182 -21.96 -1.60 -11.18
CA VAL A 182 -20.99 -1.89 -10.12
C VAL A 182 -21.70 -2.34 -8.83
N GLU A 183 -22.83 -1.72 -8.48
CA GLU A 183 -23.68 -2.12 -7.35
C GLU A 183 -24.14 -3.58 -7.48
N ARG A 184 -24.56 -3.99 -8.68
CA ARG A 184 -24.97 -5.36 -8.96
C ARG A 184 -23.81 -6.34 -8.77
N GLY A 185 -22.62 -6.02 -9.29
CA GLY A 185 -21.42 -6.84 -9.10
C GLY A 185 -21.13 -7.09 -7.61
N ALA A 186 -21.17 -6.04 -6.78
CA ALA A 186 -20.95 -6.16 -5.34
C ALA A 186 -22.01 -7.02 -4.63
N LYS A 187 -23.29 -6.95 -5.05
CA LYS A 187 -24.36 -7.80 -4.52
C LYS A 187 -24.17 -9.26 -4.90
N VAL A 188 -23.81 -9.53 -6.16
CA VAL A 188 -23.51 -10.89 -6.65
C VAL A 188 -22.35 -11.48 -5.87
N THR A 189 -21.26 -10.74 -5.68
CA THR A 189 -20.12 -11.19 -4.85
C THR A 189 -20.54 -11.48 -3.42
N LYS A 190 -21.37 -10.62 -2.80
CA LYS A 190 -21.84 -10.84 -1.43
C LYS A 190 -22.73 -12.09 -1.32
N MET A 191 -23.57 -12.34 -2.31
CA MET A 191 -24.44 -13.52 -2.35
C MET A 191 -23.64 -14.80 -2.59
N ALA A 192 -22.67 -14.75 -3.51
CA ALA A 192 -21.76 -15.84 -3.82
C ALA A 192 -20.74 -16.11 -2.70
N ALA A 193 -20.50 -15.18 -1.78
CA ALA A 193 -19.44 -15.30 -0.77
C ALA A 193 -19.57 -16.56 0.10
N ARG A 194 -20.79 -16.96 0.48
CA ARG A 194 -21.01 -18.17 1.30
C ARG A 194 -20.68 -19.47 0.53
N PRO A 195 -21.25 -19.73 -0.66
CA PRO A 195 -20.88 -20.92 -1.44
C PRO A 195 -19.41 -20.88 -1.90
N LEU A 196 -18.88 -19.70 -2.27
CA LEU A 196 -17.47 -19.54 -2.61
C LEU A 196 -16.55 -19.88 -1.43
N CYS A 197 -16.90 -19.50 -0.20
CA CYS A 197 -16.09 -19.83 0.97
C CYS A 197 -15.96 -21.36 1.17
N GLY A 198 -17.07 -22.11 0.97
CA GLY A 198 -17.03 -23.58 1.00
C GLY A 198 -16.20 -24.17 -0.15
N PHE A 199 -16.34 -23.62 -1.36
CA PHE A 199 -15.54 -24.01 -2.51
C PHE A 199 -14.04 -23.72 -2.33
N MET A 200 -13.68 -22.60 -1.72
CA MET A 200 -12.28 -22.24 -1.43
C MET A 200 -11.61 -23.24 -0.49
N LEU A 201 -12.37 -23.87 0.42
CA LEU A 201 -11.84 -24.95 1.26
C LEU A 201 -11.48 -26.19 0.43
N ILE A 202 -12.36 -26.60 -0.49
CA ILE A 202 -12.12 -27.72 -1.40
C ILE A 202 -10.91 -27.41 -2.30
N PHE A 203 -10.88 -26.21 -2.88
CA PHE A 203 -9.75 -25.71 -3.65
C PHE A 203 -8.45 -25.80 -2.85
N ALA A 204 -8.43 -25.31 -1.60
CA ALA A 204 -7.23 -25.31 -0.78
C ALA A 204 -6.72 -26.72 -0.48
N ILE A 205 -7.61 -27.68 -0.20
CA ILE A 205 -7.24 -29.08 0.06
C ILE A 205 -6.62 -29.71 -1.20
N VAL A 206 -7.29 -29.59 -2.34
CA VAL A 206 -6.81 -30.18 -3.59
C VAL A 206 -5.52 -29.51 -4.04
N PHE A 207 -5.46 -28.18 -4.01
CA PHE A 207 -4.27 -27.41 -4.38
C PHE A 207 -3.09 -27.75 -3.49
N SER A 208 -3.30 -27.85 -2.18
CA SER A 208 -2.24 -28.24 -1.24
C SER A 208 -1.78 -29.68 -1.47
N SER A 209 -2.67 -30.59 -1.89
CA SER A 209 -2.33 -31.98 -2.20
C SER A 209 -1.44 -32.07 -3.45
N PHE A 210 -1.81 -31.38 -4.52
CA PHE A 210 -0.96 -31.30 -5.72
C PHE A 210 0.35 -30.54 -5.46
N ALA A 211 0.34 -29.51 -4.61
CA ALA A 211 1.55 -28.80 -4.18
C ALA A 211 2.49 -29.68 -3.37
N MET A 212 1.95 -30.50 -2.49
CA MET A 212 2.76 -31.47 -1.75
C MET A 212 3.35 -32.53 -2.69
N LEU A 213 2.56 -33.04 -3.63
CA LEU A 213 3.03 -33.98 -4.65
C LEU A 213 4.15 -33.37 -5.50
N ALA A 214 3.95 -32.15 -6.02
CA ALA A 214 4.93 -31.46 -6.85
C ALA A 214 6.20 -31.11 -6.06
N PHE A 215 6.08 -30.74 -4.79
CA PHE A 215 7.22 -30.50 -3.91
C PHE A 215 8.05 -31.77 -3.71
N LEU A 216 7.40 -32.90 -3.43
CA LEU A 216 8.10 -34.18 -3.24
C LEU A 216 8.70 -34.73 -4.53
N LEU A 217 8.07 -34.47 -5.67
CA LEU A 217 8.48 -35.05 -6.96
C LEU A 217 9.47 -34.18 -7.73
N LEU A 218 9.43 -32.86 -7.61
CA LEU A 218 10.29 -31.94 -8.38
C LEU A 218 11.20 -31.07 -7.52
N GLY A 219 11.09 -31.16 -6.19
CA GLY A 219 11.80 -30.27 -5.28
C GLY A 219 13.31 -30.44 -5.25
N ASP A 220 13.83 -31.59 -5.67
CA ASP A 220 15.28 -31.83 -5.76
C ASP A 220 15.90 -31.23 -7.03
N SER A 221 15.13 -31.18 -8.12
CA SER A 221 15.63 -30.92 -9.47
C SER A 221 15.37 -29.50 -9.93
N LEU A 222 14.32 -28.86 -9.42
CA LEU A 222 13.88 -27.55 -9.88
C LEU A 222 13.80 -26.53 -8.73
N GLU A 223 14.50 -25.41 -8.89
CA GLU A 223 14.54 -24.33 -7.88
C GLU A 223 13.15 -23.79 -7.53
N GLY A 224 12.24 -23.71 -8.50
CA GLY A 224 10.86 -23.27 -8.29
C GLY A 224 9.99 -24.22 -7.43
N TYR A 225 10.48 -25.43 -7.15
CA TYR A 225 9.82 -26.42 -6.30
C TYR A 225 10.61 -26.74 -5.03
N SER A 226 11.69 -25.99 -4.75
CA SER A 226 12.65 -26.26 -3.67
C SER A 226 12.10 -26.10 -2.25
N SER A 227 11.08 -25.25 -2.08
CA SER A 227 10.39 -25.06 -0.81
C SER A 227 8.89 -25.12 -1.05
N TYR A 228 8.13 -25.58 -0.05
CA TYR A 228 6.67 -25.68 -0.17
C TYR A 228 6.00 -24.36 -0.60
N ILE A 229 6.49 -23.22 -0.08
CA ILE A 229 5.98 -21.89 -0.44
C ILE A 229 6.33 -21.53 -1.89
N SER A 230 7.57 -21.80 -2.33
CA SER A 230 7.97 -21.58 -3.72
C SER A 230 7.19 -22.49 -4.67
N THR A 231 6.96 -23.76 -4.31
CA THR A 231 6.09 -24.68 -5.05
C THR A 231 4.68 -24.14 -5.20
N MET A 232 4.08 -23.65 -4.11
CA MET A 232 2.75 -23.03 -4.17
C MET A 232 2.73 -21.82 -5.13
N GLN A 233 3.75 -20.96 -5.10
CA GLN A 233 3.85 -19.83 -6.02
C GLN A 233 3.97 -20.30 -7.47
N THR A 234 4.85 -21.26 -7.75
CA THR A 234 5.04 -21.82 -9.08
C THR A 234 3.75 -22.48 -9.60
N MET A 235 3.02 -23.20 -8.75
CA MET A 235 1.74 -23.81 -9.13
C MET A 235 0.63 -22.80 -9.39
N LEU A 236 0.57 -21.71 -8.62
CA LEU A 236 -0.34 -20.60 -8.93
C LEU A 236 0.02 -19.93 -10.26
N GLN A 237 1.31 -19.79 -10.58
CA GLN A 237 1.76 -19.29 -11.89
C GLN A 237 1.39 -20.26 -13.03
N MET A 238 1.48 -21.56 -12.79
CA MET A 238 1.02 -22.57 -13.76
C MET A 238 -0.48 -22.50 -14.00
N MET A 239 -1.29 -22.23 -12.97
CA MET A 239 -2.73 -22.00 -13.11
C MET A 239 -3.03 -20.75 -13.97
N LEU A 240 -2.17 -19.72 -13.93
CA LEU A 240 -2.26 -18.54 -14.78
C LEU A 240 -1.78 -18.77 -16.23
N GLY A 241 -1.28 -19.98 -16.54
CA GLY A 241 -0.83 -20.38 -17.88
C GLY A 241 0.68 -20.27 -18.11
N SER A 242 1.47 -19.91 -17.10
CA SER A 242 2.93 -19.88 -17.19
C SER A 242 3.52 -21.22 -16.73
N PHE A 243 3.80 -22.14 -17.65
CA PHE A 243 4.40 -23.44 -17.34
C PHE A 243 5.53 -23.81 -18.31
N ASP A 244 6.65 -24.29 -17.78
CA ASP A 244 7.80 -24.78 -18.54
C ASP A 244 7.77 -26.32 -18.63
N TYR A 245 7.08 -26.85 -19.65
CA TYR A 245 6.94 -28.31 -19.85
C TYR A 245 8.30 -29.03 -19.89
N TYR A 246 9.26 -28.52 -20.67
CA TYR A 246 10.56 -29.16 -20.86
C TYR A 246 11.39 -29.29 -19.57
N ARG A 247 11.24 -28.34 -18.64
CA ARG A 247 11.96 -28.40 -17.35
C ARG A 247 11.39 -29.48 -16.44
N VAL A 248 10.07 -29.69 -16.51
CA VAL A 248 9.36 -30.74 -15.74
C VAL A 248 9.66 -32.13 -16.31
N GLU A 249 9.63 -32.27 -17.64
CA GLU A 249 9.98 -33.51 -18.34
C GLU A 249 11.44 -33.91 -18.10
N GLY A 250 12.35 -32.94 -18.09
CA GLY A 250 13.78 -33.17 -17.82
C GLY A 250 14.09 -33.67 -16.41
N ALA A 251 13.23 -33.39 -15.43
CA ALA A 251 13.37 -33.93 -14.07
C ALA A 251 12.88 -35.38 -14.00
N HIS A 252 11.63 -35.62 -14.45
CA HIS A 252 11.05 -36.94 -14.51
C HIS A 252 10.25 -37.15 -15.79
N TRP A 253 10.76 -38.03 -16.65
CA TRP A 253 10.22 -38.28 -18.00
C TRP A 253 8.74 -38.67 -18.04
N ILE A 254 8.23 -39.41 -17.03
CA ILE A 254 6.85 -39.89 -17.00
C ILE A 254 5.99 -39.21 -15.94
N LEU A 255 6.47 -39.16 -14.69
CA LEU A 255 5.69 -38.65 -13.56
C LEU A 255 5.48 -37.13 -13.62
N GLY A 256 6.48 -36.39 -14.10
CA GLY A 256 6.41 -34.92 -14.23
C GLY A 256 5.30 -34.49 -15.19
N PRO A 257 5.35 -34.90 -16.47
CA PRO A 257 4.29 -34.62 -17.45
C PRO A 257 2.91 -35.12 -17.02
N THR A 258 2.84 -36.31 -16.40
CA THR A 258 1.56 -36.86 -15.91
C THR A 258 0.95 -35.99 -14.82
N MET A 259 1.76 -35.57 -13.84
CA MET A 259 1.32 -34.66 -12.78
C MET A 259 0.88 -33.31 -13.35
N LEU A 260 1.68 -32.73 -14.26
CA LEU A 260 1.37 -31.45 -14.90
C LEU A 260 0.05 -31.53 -15.67
N PHE A 261 -0.14 -32.58 -16.47
CA PHE A 261 -1.39 -32.78 -17.23
C PHE A 261 -2.59 -32.96 -16.30
N ALA A 262 -2.45 -33.79 -15.25
CA ALA A 262 -3.51 -33.98 -14.26
C ALA A 262 -3.87 -32.67 -13.53
N PHE A 263 -2.87 -31.87 -13.15
CA PHE A 263 -3.06 -30.57 -12.53
C PHE A 263 -3.77 -29.59 -13.48
N LEU A 264 -3.28 -29.45 -14.72
CA LEU A 264 -3.90 -28.57 -15.71
C LEU A 264 -5.33 -29.00 -16.03
N PHE A 265 -5.59 -30.30 -16.15
CA PHE A 265 -6.94 -30.81 -16.39
C PHE A 265 -7.88 -30.48 -15.23
N PHE A 266 -7.46 -30.80 -14.00
CA PHE A 266 -8.29 -30.60 -12.81
C PHE A 266 -8.54 -29.11 -12.53
N PHE A 267 -7.51 -28.27 -12.59
CA PHE A 267 -7.64 -26.85 -12.24
C PHE A 267 -8.30 -26.02 -13.35
N ASN A 268 -7.95 -26.23 -14.62
CA ASN A 268 -8.54 -25.44 -15.69
C ASN A 268 -9.96 -25.87 -16.04
N PHE A 269 -10.26 -27.17 -16.03
CA PHE A 269 -11.61 -27.62 -16.35
C PHE A 269 -12.47 -27.69 -15.09
N ILE A 270 -12.12 -28.45 -14.07
CA ILE A 270 -13.07 -28.73 -12.98
C ILE A 270 -13.24 -27.50 -12.07
N ILE A 271 -12.14 -26.95 -11.56
CA ILE A 271 -12.17 -25.85 -10.58
C ILE A 271 -12.70 -24.55 -11.21
N ILE A 272 -12.19 -24.14 -12.38
CA ILE A 272 -12.66 -22.90 -13.01
C ILE A 272 -14.14 -23.03 -13.43
N LEU A 273 -14.58 -24.17 -13.99
CA LEU A 273 -15.98 -24.35 -14.36
C LEU A 273 -16.92 -24.35 -13.15
N MET A 274 -16.52 -24.96 -12.03
CA MET A 274 -17.29 -24.90 -10.79
C MET A 274 -17.36 -23.47 -10.24
N PHE A 275 -16.24 -22.72 -10.25
CA PHE A 275 -16.22 -21.32 -9.84
C PHE A 275 -17.16 -20.46 -10.70
N LEU A 276 -17.14 -20.67 -12.02
CA LEU A 276 -18.04 -19.98 -12.96
C LEU A 276 -19.51 -20.35 -12.72
N ALA A 277 -19.81 -21.62 -12.46
CA ALA A 277 -21.18 -22.07 -12.17
C ALA A 277 -21.75 -21.42 -10.90
N ILE A 278 -20.95 -21.35 -9.82
CA ILE A 278 -21.36 -20.69 -8.57
C ILE A 278 -21.62 -19.19 -8.80
N LEU A 279 -20.76 -18.53 -9.58
CA LEU A 279 -20.94 -17.12 -9.92
C LEU A 279 -22.16 -16.88 -10.81
N ASP A 280 -22.42 -17.77 -11.78
CA ASP A 280 -23.57 -17.69 -12.67
C ASP A 280 -24.89 -17.84 -11.89
N GLU A 281 -24.97 -18.82 -10.99
CA GLU A 281 -26.14 -19.01 -10.12
C GLU A 281 -26.41 -17.77 -9.25
N ALA A 282 -25.36 -17.23 -8.61
CA ALA A 282 -25.48 -16.01 -7.82
C ALA A 282 -25.89 -14.79 -8.68
N TYR A 283 -25.37 -14.68 -9.90
CA TYR A 283 -25.74 -13.63 -10.84
C TYR A 283 -27.22 -13.71 -11.24
N HIS A 284 -27.69 -14.90 -11.59
CA HIS A 284 -29.07 -15.15 -11.95
C HIS A 284 -30.03 -14.91 -10.79
N SER A 285 -29.63 -15.27 -9.57
CA SER A 285 -30.43 -15.03 -8.36
C SER A 285 -30.58 -13.54 -8.05
N VAL A 286 -29.50 -12.76 -8.10
CA VAL A 286 -29.56 -11.29 -7.91
C VAL A 286 -30.38 -10.62 -9.01
N LYS A 287 -30.25 -11.08 -10.27
CA LYS A 287 -31.06 -10.57 -11.38
C LYS A 287 -32.55 -10.89 -11.21
N GLY A 288 -32.88 -12.06 -10.64
CA GLY A 288 -34.24 -12.44 -10.26
C GLY A 288 -34.80 -11.53 -9.16
N GLU A 289 -34.02 -11.30 -8.09
CA GLU A 289 -34.40 -10.41 -6.99
C GLU A 289 -34.59 -8.96 -7.46
N GLU A 290 -33.74 -8.45 -8.36
CA GLU A 290 -33.89 -7.11 -8.94
C GLU A 290 -35.18 -6.95 -9.76
N ARG A 291 -35.60 -8.00 -10.49
CA ARG A 291 -36.86 -8.01 -11.24
C ARG A 291 -38.08 -7.97 -10.31
N LEU A 292 -38.03 -8.70 -9.19
CA LEU A 292 -39.11 -8.75 -8.20
C LEU A 292 -39.18 -7.48 -7.34
N ASN A 293 -38.04 -6.94 -6.89
CA ASN A 293 -37.99 -5.77 -6.02
C ASN A 293 -38.10 -4.42 -6.77
N GLY A 294 -38.00 -4.42 -8.10
CA GLY A 294 -38.38 -3.33 -9.02
C GLY A 294 -37.64 -1.98 -8.90
N LYS A 295 -37.01 -1.65 -7.77
CA LYS A 295 -36.31 -0.39 -7.53
C LYS A 295 -35.14 -0.62 -6.58
N SER A 296 -33.91 -0.36 -7.05
CA SER A 296 -32.75 -0.28 -6.15
C SER A 296 -32.99 0.81 -5.10
N MET A 297 -32.41 0.65 -3.92
CA MET A 297 -32.50 1.62 -2.82
C MET A 297 -32.15 3.04 -3.30
N ASN A 298 -31.18 3.15 -4.23
CA ASN A 298 -30.79 4.41 -4.87
C ASN A 298 -31.90 5.02 -5.75
N ARG A 299 -32.72 4.20 -6.41
CA ARG A 299 -33.89 4.67 -7.19
C ARG A 299 -35.06 5.07 -6.29
N LYS A 300 -35.22 4.43 -5.12
CA LYS A 300 -36.18 4.88 -4.09
C LYS A 300 -35.77 6.24 -3.52
N ILE A 301 -34.47 6.44 -3.27
CA ILE A 301 -33.92 7.72 -2.82
C ILE A 301 -34.05 8.79 -3.91
N ALA A 302 -33.77 8.46 -5.17
CA ALA A 302 -33.95 9.37 -6.30
C ALA A 302 -35.43 9.71 -6.56
N ASP A 303 -36.34 8.74 -6.48
CA ASP A 303 -37.79 8.97 -6.60
C ASP A 303 -38.34 9.79 -5.41
N LEU A 304 -37.78 9.62 -4.21
CA LEU A 304 -38.13 10.45 -3.05
C LEU A 304 -37.59 11.87 -3.19
N ALA A 305 -36.39 12.05 -3.77
CA ALA A 305 -35.81 13.35 -4.05
C ALA A 305 -36.59 14.09 -5.15
N SER A 306 -36.97 13.41 -6.23
CA SER A 306 -37.79 13.99 -7.30
C SER A 306 -39.20 14.32 -6.81
N LYS A 307 -39.84 13.44 -6.02
CA LYS A 307 -41.15 13.73 -5.41
C LYS A 307 -41.12 14.91 -4.44
N ARG A 308 -40.04 15.06 -3.65
CA ARG A 308 -39.87 16.24 -2.79
C ARG A 308 -39.68 17.52 -3.61
N LEU A 309 -38.92 17.45 -4.70
CA LEU A 309 -38.74 18.58 -5.61
C LEU A 309 -40.05 18.98 -6.30
N GLU A 310 -40.83 18.00 -6.78
CA GLU A 310 -42.15 18.24 -7.38
C GLU A 310 -43.13 18.84 -6.37
N ASN A 311 -43.15 18.37 -5.13
CA ASN A 311 -44.00 18.94 -4.09
C ASN A 311 -43.61 20.38 -3.76
N LEU A 312 -42.32 20.70 -3.68
CA LEU A 312 -41.83 22.06 -3.47
C LEU A 312 -42.20 22.99 -4.65
N LEU A 313 -42.10 22.49 -5.88
CA LEU A 313 -42.50 23.22 -7.09
C LEU A 313 -44.02 23.48 -7.13
N LYS A 314 -44.84 22.51 -6.70
CA LYS A 314 -46.31 22.69 -6.60
C LYS A 314 -46.72 23.70 -5.53
N THR A 315 -46.11 23.68 -4.34
CA THR A 315 -46.36 24.72 -3.31
C THR A 315 -45.93 26.11 -3.78
N ARG A 316 -44.88 26.21 -4.61
CA ARG A 316 -44.43 27.49 -5.18
C ARG A 316 -45.37 28.01 -6.27
N ASN A 317 -45.92 27.15 -7.11
CA ASN A 317 -46.91 27.55 -8.12
C ASN A 317 -48.27 27.93 -7.49
N SER A 318 -48.73 27.19 -6.47
CA SER A 318 -49.96 27.55 -5.74
C SER A 318 -49.86 28.91 -5.00
N SER A 319 -48.65 29.32 -4.58
CA SER A 319 -48.44 30.65 -3.98
C SER A 319 -48.36 31.79 -5.01
N ASN A 320 -48.16 31.48 -6.29
CA ASN A 320 -48.17 32.46 -7.38
C ASN A 320 -49.55 32.64 -8.00
N ASP A 321 -50.40 31.60 -7.98
CA ASP A 321 -51.77 31.70 -8.51
C ASP A 321 -52.73 32.46 -7.57
N SER A 322 -52.43 32.55 -6.26
CA SER A 322 -53.21 33.39 -5.33
C SER A 322 -52.89 34.89 -5.40
N LYS A 323 -52.00 35.35 -6.30
CA LYS A 323 -51.69 36.79 -6.48
C LYS A 323 -52.32 37.42 -7.72
N CYS A 324 -53.14 36.70 -8.48
CA CYS A 324 -53.68 37.19 -9.73
C CYS A 324 -55.19 36.98 -9.93
N ILE A 325 -56.05 37.14 -8.91
CA ILE A 325 -57.47 37.50 -9.17
C ILE A 325 -58.00 38.46 -8.08
N GLN A 326 -58.56 39.56 -8.59
CA GLN A 326 -59.51 40.53 -8.01
C GLN A 326 -59.02 41.69 -7.13
N GLY A 327 -59.25 42.89 -7.67
CA GLY A 327 -59.37 44.11 -6.90
C GLY A 327 -60.82 44.43 -6.50
N VAL A 328 -60.88 45.29 -5.47
CA VAL A 328 -61.99 46.20 -5.04
C VAL A 328 -63.18 45.54 -4.30
N PRO A 329 -63.83 46.17 -3.29
CA PRO A 329 -63.44 47.18 -2.28
C PRO A 329 -63.66 46.74 -0.80
N ASP A 330 -63.35 47.65 0.11
CA ASP A 330 -63.60 47.64 1.57
C ASP A 330 -65.06 47.40 1.99
N THR A 331 -65.30 46.65 3.08
CA THR A 331 -66.13 47.03 4.27
C THR A 331 -66.27 45.89 5.29
N GLU A 332 -65.98 46.24 6.56
CA GLU A 332 -66.66 45.93 7.83
C GLU A 332 -67.01 44.48 8.28
N GLU A 333 -66.57 44.20 9.52
CA GLU A 333 -67.16 43.41 10.63
C GLU A 333 -67.56 41.92 10.36
N GLU A 334 -67.27 40.90 11.17
CA GLU A 334 -67.38 40.77 12.62
C GLU A 334 -66.76 39.42 13.12
N LYS A 335 -66.13 39.45 14.32
CA LYS A 335 -65.89 38.41 15.38
C LYS A 335 -65.56 36.93 15.05
N CYS A 336 -64.42 36.40 15.51
CA CYS A 336 -64.15 35.71 16.82
C CYS A 336 -64.99 34.44 17.03
N ASP A 337 -64.42 33.23 17.15
CA ASP A 337 -63.61 32.67 18.25
C ASP A 337 -63.31 31.18 17.89
N PHE A 338 -62.54 30.32 18.55
CA PHE A 338 -61.48 30.31 19.55
C PHE A 338 -61.05 28.83 19.67
N SER A 339 -59.78 28.59 19.94
CA SER A 339 -59.17 27.35 20.46
C SER A 339 -59.18 26.07 19.59
N THR A 340 -58.01 25.67 19.11
CA THR A 340 -57.27 24.50 19.63
C THR A 340 -55.81 24.64 19.15
N LEU A 341 -54.97 25.32 19.94
CA LEU A 341 -54.00 24.73 20.88
C LEU A 341 -52.67 24.31 20.22
N ASN A 342 -51.68 25.19 20.40
CA ASN A 342 -50.33 24.89 20.88
C ASN A 342 -49.53 23.78 20.18
N ASN A 343 -48.47 24.15 19.45
CA ASN A 343 -47.14 24.17 20.07
C ASN A 343 -46.04 24.73 19.14
N ILE A 344 -45.45 25.86 19.59
CA ILE A 344 -44.02 26.23 19.60
C ILE A 344 -43.34 26.54 18.24
N ALA A 345 -43.28 27.83 17.93
CA ALA A 345 -42.03 28.60 17.74
C ALA A 345 -42.34 30.08 17.98
N PRO A 346 -41.36 30.91 18.39
CA PRO A 346 -40.93 31.90 17.40
C PRO A 346 -39.44 32.30 17.44
N LEU A 347 -39.00 32.74 16.27
CA LEU A 347 -37.77 33.49 15.98
C LEU A 347 -37.74 34.88 16.63
N SER A 348 -36.53 35.38 16.89
CA SER A 348 -36.14 36.80 16.87
C SER A 348 -34.60 36.85 16.95
N ARG A 349 -33.80 37.77 16.39
CA ARG A 349 -33.82 38.82 15.35
C ARG A 349 -32.43 39.50 15.43
N ASN A 350 -32.10 40.34 14.44
CA ASN A 350 -31.08 41.42 14.37
C ASN A 350 -29.78 41.06 13.64
N GLY A 351 -29.19 41.89 12.77
CA GLY A 351 -29.47 43.26 12.29
C GLY A 351 -28.18 43.91 11.73
N GLY A 352 -28.29 44.81 10.72
CA GLY A 352 -27.26 45.76 10.20
C GLY A 352 -26.14 45.15 9.34
N GLU A 353 -25.51 45.76 8.31
CA GLU A 353 -25.47 47.10 7.69
C GLU A 353 -24.73 46.98 6.31
N GLN A 354 -25.01 47.90 5.35
CA GLN A 354 -24.15 48.58 4.33
C GLN A 354 -23.10 47.75 3.50
N GLN A 355 -22.85 47.88 2.17
CA GLN A 355 -22.77 48.95 1.15
C GLN A 355 -22.75 48.26 -0.25
N ALA A 356 -23.50 48.71 -1.25
CA ALA A 356 -23.08 49.42 -2.49
C ALA A 356 -21.88 48.84 -3.30
N GLU A 357 -22.13 48.29 -4.51
CA GLU A 357 -21.69 48.87 -5.80
C GLU A 357 -22.18 48.07 -7.03
N GLU A 358 -22.51 48.83 -8.09
CA GLU A 358 -22.91 48.49 -9.47
C GLU A 358 -21.72 47.85 -10.25
N GLY A 359 -21.77 47.21 -11.42
CA GLY A 359 -22.74 46.97 -12.48
C GLY A 359 -22.02 46.44 -13.74
N ILE A 360 -22.80 46.04 -14.75
CA ILE A 360 -22.53 46.08 -16.21
C ILE A 360 -21.75 44.92 -16.91
N TYR A 361 -22.53 44.13 -17.66
CA TYR A 361 -22.38 43.53 -19.02
C TYR A 361 -21.02 43.35 -19.72
N GLY A 362 -20.89 42.22 -20.45
CA GLY A 362 -20.29 42.24 -21.80
C GLY A 362 -19.64 40.95 -22.34
N LYS A 363 -20.36 40.23 -23.21
CA LYS A 363 -19.84 39.20 -24.14
C LYS A 363 -18.91 39.81 -25.21
N ARG A 364 -17.84 39.12 -25.64
CA ARG A 364 -17.75 38.33 -26.91
C ARG A 364 -16.33 37.81 -27.24
N HIS A 365 -16.35 36.68 -27.95
CA HIS A 365 -15.35 35.95 -28.74
C HIS A 365 -14.18 36.73 -29.41
N ILE A 366 -13.04 36.05 -29.65
CA ILE A 366 -12.60 35.47 -30.95
C ILE A 366 -11.26 34.69 -30.79
N GLU A 367 -11.05 33.75 -31.71
CA GLU A 367 -9.97 32.78 -32.03
C GLU A 367 -8.53 33.35 -31.96
N SER A 368 -7.40 32.62 -32.00
CA SER A 368 -7.03 31.43 -32.79
C SER A 368 -5.61 30.95 -32.38
N SER A 369 -5.32 29.66 -32.64
CA SER A 369 -4.04 29.03 -33.06
C SER A 369 -2.66 29.62 -32.64
N HIS A 370 -1.75 28.79 -32.09
CA HIS A 370 -0.73 28.02 -32.84
C HIS A 370 0.39 27.39 -31.96
N LYS A 371 0.78 26.16 -32.32
CA LYS A 371 2.17 25.66 -32.51
C LYS A 371 2.95 25.05 -31.31
N ARG A 372 3.12 23.72 -31.41
CA ARG A 372 4.19 22.90 -30.78
C ARG A 372 5.57 23.23 -31.35
N ARG A 373 6.60 23.20 -30.49
CA ARG A 373 8.00 22.72 -30.71
C ARG A 373 8.68 22.77 -29.32
N SER A 374 9.01 21.64 -28.70
CA SER A 374 10.31 20.95 -28.75
C SER A 374 11.50 21.91 -28.76
N PHE A 375 12.14 22.06 -27.59
CA PHE A 375 13.35 22.85 -27.38
C PHE A 375 14.10 22.22 -26.20
N PHE A 376 15.40 21.95 -26.38
CA PHE A 376 16.38 21.33 -25.47
C PHE A 376 16.69 19.83 -25.62
N ASP A 377 16.95 19.41 -26.86
CA ASP A 377 18.19 18.66 -27.15
C ASP A 377 19.30 19.68 -27.44
N LEU A 378 20.07 20.08 -26.43
CA LEU A 378 21.39 20.67 -26.62
C LEU A 378 22.16 20.67 -25.31
N VAL A 379 23.44 20.27 -25.39
CA VAL A 379 24.50 20.31 -24.37
C VAL A 379 24.91 18.92 -23.86
N CYS A 380 25.42 18.12 -24.79
CA CYS A 380 26.57 17.26 -24.51
C CYS A 380 27.79 18.14 -24.23
N GLY A 381 28.16 18.27 -22.96
CA GLY A 381 29.44 18.84 -22.52
C GLY A 381 30.19 17.83 -21.66
N ARG A 382 31.04 17.02 -22.29
CA ARG A 382 32.04 16.18 -21.59
C ARG A 382 32.99 17.11 -20.82
N ARG A 383 33.06 16.95 -19.51
CA ARG A 383 34.21 17.37 -18.71
C ARG A 383 34.58 16.22 -17.77
N SER A 384 35.71 15.58 -18.04
CA SER A 384 36.27 14.56 -17.17
C SER A 384 36.93 15.26 -15.98
N GLU A 385 36.27 15.23 -14.82
CA GLU A 385 36.94 15.44 -13.54
C GLU A 385 37.11 14.09 -12.88
N LYS A 386 38.38 13.70 -12.66
CA LYS A 386 38.75 12.62 -11.76
C LYS A 386 38.27 13.01 -10.35
N ARG A 387 37.10 12.52 -9.94
CA ARG A 387 36.65 12.56 -8.55
C ARG A 387 36.83 11.19 -7.94
N SER A 388 37.73 11.13 -6.96
CA SER A 388 37.90 9.98 -6.09
C SER A 388 36.59 9.76 -5.33
N SER A 389 35.75 8.84 -5.83
CA SER A 389 34.72 8.24 -5.00
C SER A 389 35.45 7.39 -3.96
N ASN A 390 35.61 7.92 -2.75
CA ASN A 390 35.99 7.11 -1.62
C ASN A 390 34.83 6.13 -1.37
N TYR A 391 34.95 4.94 -1.93
CA TYR A 391 34.09 3.82 -1.58
C TYR A 391 34.67 3.20 -0.31
N GLU A 392 33.85 3.07 0.72
CA GLU A 392 34.17 2.21 1.84
C GLU A 392 33.51 0.87 1.51
N ILE A 393 34.31 -0.07 1.00
CA ILE A 393 33.86 -1.45 0.78
C ILE A 393 34.04 -2.16 2.11
N ARG A 394 32.92 -2.55 2.72
CA ARG A 394 32.94 -3.40 3.90
C ARG A 394 32.71 -4.83 3.47
N LEU A 395 33.68 -5.68 3.82
CA LEU A 395 33.62 -7.12 3.66
C LEU A 395 33.27 -7.73 5.02
N LEU A 396 32.08 -8.33 5.13
CA LEU A 396 31.69 -9.07 6.33
C LEU A 396 31.75 -10.56 6.04
N HIS A 397 32.42 -11.28 6.93
CA HIS A 397 32.55 -12.73 6.93
C HIS A 397 31.68 -13.30 8.04
N TYR A 398 30.83 -14.27 7.72
CA TYR A 398 30.03 -14.97 8.71
C TYR A 398 30.45 -16.44 8.80
N ARG A 399 30.86 -16.85 10.00
CA ARG A 399 31.22 -18.22 10.37
C ARG A 399 30.34 -18.67 11.54
N PRO A 400 29.50 -19.71 11.40
CA PRO A 400 28.76 -20.24 12.53
C PRO A 400 29.71 -20.98 13.48
N THR A 401 29.66 -20.67 14.77
CA THR A 401 30.31 -21.46 15.84
C THR A 401 29.48 -22.72 16.10
N SER A 402 30.12 -23.88 16.07
CA SER A 402 29.49 -25.16 16.39
C SER A 402 29.40 -25.37 17.91
N ASP A 403 28.17 -25.67 18.35
CA ASP A 403 27.74 -26.45 19.51
C ASP A 403 27.38 -25.76 20.85
N VAL A 404 26.08 -25.97 21.15
CA VAL A 404 25.36 -26.08 22.44
C VAL A 404 24.68 -24.84 23.04
N GLU A 405 23.36 -25.01 23.19
CA GLU A 405 22.36 -24.32 24.02
C GLU A 405 21.64 -23.07 23.49
N ALA A 406 20.45 -23.35 22.98
CA ALA A 406 19.31 -22.45 22.98
C ALA A 406 19.02 -21.94 24.40
N ARG A 407 19.22 -20.63 24.61
CA ARG A 407 18.45 -19.80 25.56
C ARG A 407 18.68 -18.32 25.24
N ASP A 408 17.56 -17.64 25.05
CA ASP A 408 17.33 -16.19 25.20
C ASP A 408 18.52 -15.23 25.03
N CYS A 409 18.51 -14.46 23.94
CA CYS A 409 19.21 -13.17 23.87
C CYS A 409 18.36 -12.13 23.15
N ALA A 410 17.23 -11.78 23.77
CA ALA A 410 16.93 -10.36 23.92
C ALA A 410 17.95 -9.78 24.94
N THR A 411 18.25 -8.49 24.84
CA THR A 411 19.23 -7.73 25.65
C THR A 411 20.72 -7.99 25.41
N CYS A 412 21.32 -7.13 24.58
CA CYS A 412 22.66 -6.61 24.89
C CYS A 412 22.70 -5.11 24.56
N SER A 413 22.14 -4.33 25.50
CA SER A 413 22.47 -2.93 25.72
C SER A 413 23.74 -2.89 26.56
N ASP A 414 24.63 -1.95 26.25
CA ASP A 414 25.65 -1.37 27.13
C ASP A 414 26.58 -2.30 27.91
N ARG A 415 27.85 -2.34 27.48
CA ARG A 415 28.96 -2.09 28.40
C ARG A 415 30.24 -1.70 27.68
N TYR A 416 30.59 -0.42 27.81
CA TYR A 416 31.96 0.07 27.82
C TYR A 416 32.70 -0.53 29.02
N LEU A 417 34.01 -0.83 28.86
CA LEU A 417 35.13 -0.75 29.82
C LEU A 417 36.35 -1.39 29.13
N GLU A 418 37.35 -0.60 28.72
CA GLU A 418 38.64 -0.43 29.40
C GLU A 418 39.45 -1.73 29.54
N TYR A 419 40.60 -1.84 28.87
CA TYR A 419 41.91 -2.06 29.52
C TYR A 419 43.07 -1.84 28.53
N ALA A 420 44.10 -1.18 29.03
CA ALA A 420 45.37 -0.83 28.39
C ALA A 420 46.40 -1.99 28.46
N PRO A 421 47.56 -1.90 27.80
CA PRO A 421 48.41 -3.05 27.44
C PRO A 421 49.47 -3.36 28.51
N GLU A 422 49.86 -4.63 28.60
CA GLU A 422 51.08 -5.04 29.30
C GLU A 422 51.99 -5.85 28.37
N GLN A 423 53.19 -5.31 28.16
CA GLN A 423 54.35 -6.00 27.57
C GLN A 423 55.06 -6.82 28.65
N THR A 424 55.50 -8.03 28.32
CA THR A 424 56.80 -8.69 28.69
C THR A 424 56.70 -10.15 28.24
N SER A 425 57.36 -10.58 27.16
CA SER A 425 58.75 -11.08 27.05
C SER A 425 58.99 -12.51 27.57
N THR A 426 59.69 -13.28 26.71
CA THR A 426 60.56 -14.46 26.98
C THR A 426 59.91 -15.78 27.40
N GLU A 427 60.01 -16.82 26.54
CA GLU A 427 60.85 -18.03 26.72
C GLU A 427 59.93 -19.24 27.04
N THR A 428 60.08 -20.51 26.65
CA THR A 428 61.07 -21.34 25.96
C THR A 428 60.38 -22.68 25.59
N ARG A 429 60.82 -23.32 24.50
CA ARG A 429 60.74 -24.76 24.12
C ARG A 429 59.67 -25.67 24.78
N LEU A 430 58.86 -26.33 23.96
CA LEU A 430 59.14 -27.65 23.37
C LEU A 430 58.17 -27.92 22.22
#